data_AF-A0A7Z0WNL4-F1
#
_entry.id   AF-A0A7Z0WNL4-F1
#
_cell.length_a   1.000
_cell.length_b   1.000
_cell.length_c   1.000
_cell.angle_alpha   90.00
_cell.angle_beta   90.00
_cell.angle_gamma   90.00
#
_symmetry.space_group_name_H-M   'P 1'
#
loop_
_entity.id
_entity.type
_entity.pdbx_description
1 polymer ?
#
loop_
_entity_poly.entity_id
_entity_poly.type
_entity_poly.pdbx_seq_one_letter_code
_entity_poly.pdbx_strand_id
1 'polypeptide(L)'
;MTVPEPGGEGSSAERPGEVEQRPGTEPEAARQPERPTEPVVAGKQRRGMFGVSGSGDTSGFGGLRLAAHVAPPAERPYGGWFDEFTDQVLASMREQGVSPEAIQQVTVDRGEITYYVRPEHLVALCQLLRDDPALRFEMCTSVSGVDYGEDVAQRIHSVYHLTSMTYRRRIRLEVACDWSAQDGGHPHCPSVVAVYPTADWQEREAWDMFGIIYDGHPALTRILMPDDWDGFPQRKDYPLGGIPVEYKGAEIPPPDQRRAYS
;
A
#
# COMPACT_ATOMS: atom_id res chain seq x y z
N MET A 1 -54.13 -0.91 -50.76
CA MET A 1 -52.67 -0.79 -50.55
C MET A 1 -52.31 -1.72 -49.40
N THR A 2 -51.64 -2.83 -49.73
CA THR A 2 -51.10 -3.79 -48.75
C THR A 2 -49.89 -4.44 -49.44
N VAL A 3 -48.71 -4.25 -48.86
CA VAL A 3 -47.42 -4.71 -49.41
C VAL A 3 -47.16 -6.15 -48.93
N PRO A 4 -46.78 -7.11 -49.80
CA PRO A 4 -46.49 -8.49 -49.41
C PRO A 4 -45.07 -8.66 -48.82
N GLU A 5 -44.94 -9.55 -47.83
CA GLU A 5 -43.70 -9.88 -47.11
C GLU A 5 -42.74 -10.80 -47.91
N PRO A 6 -41.42 -10.72 -47.69
CA PRO A 6 -40.44 -11.56 -48.38
C PRO A 6 -40.36 -12.95 -47.73
N GLY A 7 -40.54 -14.02 -48.53
CA GLY A 7 -40.41 -15.41 -48.07
C GLY A 7 -41.29 -16.45 -48.77
N GLY A 8 -42.11 -16.06 -49.76
CA GLY A 8 -42.98 -16.97 -50.52
C GLY A 8 -42.27 -17.77 -51.63
N GLU A 9 -42.90 -18.90 -52.00
CA GLU A 9 -42.43 -19.83 -53.03
C GLU A 9 -42.28 -19.13 -54.39
N GLY A 10 -41.03 -19.04 -54.87
CA GLY A 10 -40.64 -18.30 -56.09
C GLY A 10 -39.49 -17.30 -55.90
N SER A 11 -38.96 -17.11 -54.69
CA SER A 11 -37.77 -16.28 -54.44
C SER A 11 -36.46 -17.02 -54.73
N SER A 12 -35.58 -16.40 -55.52
CA SER A 12 -34.35 -16.96 -56.10
C SER A 12 -33.11 -16.91 -55.19
N ALA A 13 -33.29 -16.88 -53.87
CA ALA A 13 -32.18 -16.91 -52.91
C ALA A 13 -32.12 -18.28 -52.21
N GLU A 14 -31.13 -19.09 -52.59
CA GLU A 14 -30.84 -20.38 -51.98
C GLU A 14 -30.44 -20.20 -50.50
N ARG A 15 -30.94 -21.09 -49.62
CA ARG A 15 -30.53 -21.15 -48.22
C ARG A 15 -29.07 -21.63 -48.13
N PRO A 16 -28.17 -20.95 -47.42
CA PRO A 16 -26.84 -21.49 -47.16
C PRO A 16 -26.96 -22.71 -46.25
N GLY A 17 -26.39 -23.84 -46.67
CA GLY A 17 -26.39 -25.10 -45.93
C GLY A 17 -25.60 -25.02 -44.62
N GLU A 18 -26.01 -25.85 -43.65
CA GLU A 18 -25.25 -26.10 -42.42
C GLU A 18 -23.85 -26.58 -42.76
N VAL A 19 -22.85 -25.74 -42.47
CA VAL A 19 -21.44 -26.14 -42.44
C VAL A 19 -21.11 -26.47 -40.99
N GLU A 20 -20.89 -27.75 -40.74
CA GLU A 20 -20.42 -28.31 -39.49
C GLU A 20 -19.03 -27.73 -39.15
N GLN A 21 -18.99 -26.74 -38.26
CA GLN A 21 -17.74 -26.13 -37.79
C GLN A 21 -17.12 -27.03 -36.72
N ARG A 22 -15.96 -27.62 -37.05
CA ARG A 22 -15.05 -28.23 -36.08
C ARG A 22 -14.64 -27.16 -35.06
N PRO A 23 -14.56 -27.47 -33.75
CA PRO A 23 -14.24 -26.47 -32.74
C PRO A 23 -12.79 -26.01 -32.96
N GLY A 24 -12.64 -24.78 -33.44
CA GLY A 24 -11.37 -24.09 -33.49
C GLY A 24 -10.95 -23.75 -32.07
N THR A 25 -9.73 -24.12 -31.71
CA THR A 25 -9.04 -23.72 -30.48
C THR A 25 -9.09 -22.20 -30.36
N GLU A 26 -9.85 -21.70 -29.39
CA GLU A 26 -9.82 -20.29 -29.01
C GLU A 26 -8.38 -19.91 -28.60
N PRO A 27 -7.87 -18.73 -29.00
CA PRO A 27 -6.62 -18.26 -28.45
C PRO A 27 -6.82 -18.06 -26.95
N GLU A 28 -6.02 -18.76 -26.16
CA GLU A 28 -5.97 -18.69 -24.70
C GLU A 28 -5.88 -17.22 -24.29
N ALA A 29 -7.01 -16.66 -23.87
CA ALA A 29 -7.08 -15.32 -23.33
C ALA A 29 -6.12 -15.29 -22.15
N ALA A 30 -5.04 -14.51 -22.27
CA ALA A 30 -4.07 -14.32 -21.21
C ALA A 30 -4.83 -14.06 -19.91
N ARG A 31 -4.75 -15.04 -19.01
CA ARG A 31 -5.47 -15.04 -17.74
C ARG A 31 -4.99 -13.82 -16.97
N GLN A 32 -5.80 -12.76 -16.97
CA GLN A 32 -5.57 -11.59 -16.13
C GLN A 32 -5.44 -12.10 -14.70
N PRO A 33 -4.42 -11.67 -13.93
CA PRO A 33 -4.26 -12.12 -12.56
C PRO A 33 -5.58 -11.87 -11.81
N GLU A 34 -6.12 -12.94 -11.22
CA GLU A 34 -7.38 -12.89 -10.47
C GLU A 34 -7.23 -11.86 -9.35
N ARG A 35 -8.18 -10.92 -9.30
CA ARG A 35 -8.15 -9.76 -8.40
C ARG A 35 -8.15 -10.22 -6.94
N PRO A 36 -7.39 -9.56 -6.05
CA PRO A 36 -7.72 -9.60 -4.63
C PRO A 36 -9.10 -8.95 -4.46
N THR A 37 -10.08 -9.71 -3.95
CA THR A 37 -11.42 -9.20 -3.64
C THR A 37 -11.42 -8.25 -2.45
N GLU A 38 -10.36 -8.26 -1.65
CA GLU A 38 -10.17 -7.45 -0.45
C GLU A 38 -9.01 -6.47 -0.65
N PRO A 39 -9.13 -5.21 -0.17
CA PRO A 39 -8.04 -4.25 -0.23
C PRO A 39 -6.85 -4.74 0.61
N VAL A 40 -5.63 -4.47 0.13
CA VAL A 40 -4.38 -4.81 0.83
C VAL A 40 -4.34 -4.19 2.24
N VAL A 41 -4.92 -3.00 2.39
CA VAL A 41 -5.09 -2.34 3.69
C VAL A 41 -6.56 -2.42 4.12
N ALA A 42 -6.81 -2.89 5.34
CA ALA A 42 -8.11 -2.78 5.99
C ALA A 42 -8.07 -1.64 7.01
N GLY A 43 -8.94 -0.65 6.89
CA GLY A 43 -8.98 0.45 7.84
C GLY A 43 -9.88 0.14 9.04
N LYS A 44 -9.62 0.77 10.18
CA LYS A 44 -10.43 0.65 11.39
C LYS A 44 -11.56 1.67 11.44
N GLN A 45 -12.81 1.22 11.54
CA GLN A 45 -13.95 2.10 11.81
C GLN A 45 -13.82 2.68 13.22
N ARG A 46 -14.03 4.00 13.36
CA ARG A 46 -13.94 4.68 14.66
C ARG A 46 -15.33 5.14 15.10
N ARG A 47 -15.63 4.93 16.39
CA ARG A 47 -16.83 5.44 17.04
C ARG A 47 -16.43 6.47 18.10
N GLY A 48 -17.14 7.59 18.12
CA GLY A 48 -16.77 8.72 18.98
C GLY A 48 -15.60 9.52 18.43
N MET A 49 -15.38 10.71 18.99
CA MET A 49 -14.19 11.53 18.71
C MET A 49 -13.11 11.38 19.79
N PHE A 50 -13.50 11.12 21.04
CA PHE A 50 -12.62 11.23 22.21
C PHE A 50 -12.45 9.94 23.01
N GLY A 51 -12.91 8.79 22.48
CA GLY A 51 -12.77 7.49 23.15
C GLY A 51 -13.60 7.32 24.43
N VAL A 52 -14.42 8.30 24.81
CA VAL A 52 -15.32 8.21 25.97
C VAL A 52 -16.51 7.31 25.63
N SER A 53 -16.70 6.26 26.42
CA SER A 53 -17.83 5.34 26.30
C SER A 53 -18.72 5.41 27.54
N GLY A 54 -20.05 5.49 27.34
CA GLY A 54 -21.03 5.45 28.43
C GLY A 54 -21.87 6.72 28.57
N SER A 55 -22.64 6.83 29.65
CA SER A 55 -23.57 7.95 29.91
C SER A 55 -22.89 9.24 30.36
N GLY A 56 -21.58 9.21 30.64
CA GLY A 56 -20.78 10.37 31.08
C GLY A 56 -20.15 11.18 29.95
N ASP A 57 -20.40 10.83 28.68
CA ASP A 57 -19.87 11.59 27.54
C ASP A 57 -20.65 12.92 27.37
N THR A 58 -20.04 14.02 27.80
CA THR A 58 -20.56 15.39 27.61
C THR A 58 -20.11 16.03 26.30
N SER A 59 -19.27 15.36 25.51
CA SER A 59 -18.73 15.93 24.26
C SER A 59 -19.80 16.02 23.16
N GLY A 60 -20.86 15.20 23.23
CA GLY A 60 -21.87 15.08 22.18
C GLY A 60 -21.41 14.30 20.95
N PHE A 61 -20.16 13.80 20.94
CA PHE A 61 -19.59 13.07 19.81
C PHE A 61 -19.66 11.55 19.94
N GLY A 62 -20.13 10.96 21.06
CA GLY A 62 -20.18 9.50 21.25
C GLY A 62 -21.05 8.71 20.24
N GLY A 63 -21.94 9.38 19.52
CA GLY A 63 -22.71 8.81 18.40
C GLY A 63 -21.99 8.85 17.05
N LEU A 64 -20.92 9.62 16.91
CA LEU A 64 -20.19 9.80 15.66
C LEU A 64 -19.60 8.45 15.22
N ARG A 65 -19.84 8.05 13.96
CA ARG A 65 -19.16 6.92 13.32
C ARG A 65 -18.36 7.45 12.14
N LEU A 66 -17.04 7.42 12.27
CA LEU A 66 -16.13 7.68 11.18
C LEU A 66 -15.83 6.36 10.49
N ALA A 67 -16.19 6.26 9.22
CA ALA A 67 -15.80 5.13 8.40
C ALA A 67 -14.27 5.06 8.35
N ALA A 68 -13.75 3.84 8.41
CA ALA A 68 -12.40 3.54 7.98
C ALA A 68 -12.23 4.04 6.54
N HIS A 69 -11.45 5.10 6.32
CA HIS A 69 -11.09 5.48 4.96
C HIS A 69 -9.78 4.78 4.60
N VAL A 70 -9.90 3.72 3.80
CA VAL A 70 -8.81 3.20 2.98
C VAL A 70 -9.23 3.44 1.54
N ALA A 71 -8.30 3.97 0.75
CA ALA A 71 -8.56 4.18 -0.66
C ALA A 71 -8.70 2.81 -1.36
N PRO A 72 -9.82 2.55 -2.05
CA PRO A 72 -10.08 1.25 -2.64
C PRO A 72 -9.11 0.96 -3.81
N PRO A 73 -9.02 -0.30 -4.27
CA PRO A 73 -8.39 -0.61 -5.54
C PRO A 73 -9.01 0.25 -6.65
N ALA A 74 -8.17 0.91 -7.44
CA ALA A 74 -8.62 1.72 -8.56
C ALA A 74 -8.99 0.83 -9.76
N GLU A 75 -10.05 1.20 -10.46
CA GLU A 75 -10.41 0.59 -11.74
C GLU A 75 -9.84 1.42 -12.89
N ARG A 76 -9.44 0.74 -13.97
CA ARG A 76 -9.01 1.42 -15.20
C ARG A 76 -10.23 1.97 -15.94
N PRO A 77 -10.15 3.14 -16.59
CA PRO A 77 -8.97 4.00 -16.66
C PRO A 77 -8.71 4.78 -15.35
N TYR A 78 -7.44 4.84 -14.95
CA TYR A 78 -6.99 5.58 -13.77
C TYR A 78 -7.05 7.10 -13.96
N GLY A 79 -6.91 7.56 -15.21
CA GLY A 79 -6.97 8.95 -15.60
C GLY A 79 -5.61 9.65 -15.67
N GLY A 80 -5.57 10.75 -16.42
CA GLY A 80 -4.34 11.52 -16.65
C GLY A 80 -3.28 10.71 -17.39
N TRP A 81 -2.06 10.71 -16.85
CA TRP A 81 -0.92 9.96 -17.39
C TRP A 81 -0.75 8.57 -16.73
N PHE A 82 -1.60 8.22 -15.76
CA PHE A 82 -1.42 7.02 -14.93
C PHE A 82 -1.62 5.71 -15.68
N ASP A 83 -2.56 5.67 -16.64
CA ASP A 83 -2.80 4.48 -17.46
C ASP A 83 -1.58 4.15 -18.32
N GLU A 84 -1.12 5.13 -19.11
CA GLU A 84 0.06 5.00 -19.97
C GLU A 84 1.30 4.65 -19.15
N PHE A 85 1.47 5.30 -17.99
CA PHE A 85 2.58 4.99 -17.11
C PHE A 85 2.52 3.59 -16.52
N THR A 86 1.34 3.15 -16.06
CA THR A 86 1.19 1.79 -15.54
C THR A 86 1.48 0.77 -16.64
N ASP A 87 1.08 1.04 -17.88
CA ASP A 87 1.38 0.18 -19.01
C ASP A 87 2.89 0.10 -19.31
N GLN A 88 3.60 1.23 -19.21
CA GLN A 88 5.06 1.28 -19.32
C GLN A 88 5.75 0.51 -18.18
N VAL A 89 5.31 0.69 -16.94
CA VAL A 89 5.84 -0.08 -15.78
C VAL A 89 5.65 -1.57 -16.00
N LEU A 90 4.43 -2.00 -16.37
CA LEU A 90 4.14 -3.42 -16.62
C LEU A 90 4.92 -3.97 -17.82
N ALA A 91 5.16 -3.17 -18.85
CA ALA A 91 6.01 -3.56 -19.98
C ALA A 91 7.46 -3.77 -19.55
N SER A 92 8.03 -2.79 -18.85
CA SER A 92 9.39 -2.86 -18.31
C SER A 92 9.56 -4.04 -17.36
N MET A 93 8.57 -4.32 -16.49
CA MET A 93 8.59 -5.48 -15.60
C MET A 93 8.69 -6.79 -16.36
N ARG A 94 7.92 -6.95 -17.46
CA ARG A 94 8.00 -8.14 -18.32
C ARG A 94 9.37 -8.27 -18.99
N GLU A 95 9.95 -7.16 -19.45
CA GLU A 95 11.26 -7.16 -20.11
C GLU A 95 12.40 -7.53 -19.16
N GLN A 96 12.34 -7.07 -17.92
CA GLN A 96 13.35 -7.33 -16.88
C GLN A 96 13.08 -8.62 -16.07
N GLY A 97 12.02 -9.36 -16.40
CA GLY A 97 11.67 -10.61 -15.72
C GLY A 97 11.12 -10.44 -14.29
N VAL A 98 10.63 -9.25 -13.94
CA VAL A 98 9.94 -9.02 -12.67
C VAL A 98 8.50 -9.52 -12.79
N SER A 99 8.08 -10.39 -11.87
CA SER A 99 6.73 -10.95 -11.89
C SER A 99 5.67 -9.84 -11.81
N PRO A 100 4.60 -9.86 -12.64
CA PRO A 100 3.47 -8.95 -12.52
C PRO A 100 2.80 -9.01 -11.14
N GLU A 101 2.92 -10.16 -10.46
CA GLU A 101 2.42 -10.34 -9.10
C GLU A 101 3.13 -9.45 -8.08
N ALA A 102 4.28 -8.84 -8.41
CA ALA A 102 4.95 -7.89 -7.54
C ALA A 102 4.02 -6.75 -7.09
N ILE A 103 3.09 -6.32 -7.96
CA ILE A 103 2.08 -5.31 -7.63
C ILE A 103 0.80 -6.02 -7.20
N GLN A 104 0.43 -5.88 -5.93
CA GLN A 104 -0.76 -6.47 -5.35
C GLN A 104 -2.01 -5.65 -5.65
N GLN A 105 -1.89 -4.33 -5.60
CA GLN A 105 -2.99 -3.39 -5.79
C GLN A 105 -2.46 -2.07 -6.34
N VAL A 106 -3.28 -1.40 -7.14
CA VAL A 106 -3.07 -0.01 -7.55
C VAL A 106 -4.24 0.80 -7.03
N THR A 107 -3.95 1.95 -6.44
CA THR A 107 -4.94 2.87 -5.92
C THR A 107 -4.63 4.28 -6.40
N VAL A 108 -5.69 5.00 -6.80
CA VAL A 108 -5.61 6.41 -7.16
C VAL A 108 -6.54 7.16 -6.24
N ASP A 109 -5.96 8.06 -5.43
CA ASP A 109 -6.72 8.92 -4.53
C ASP A 109 -6.20 10.35 -4.62
N ARG A 110 -7.12 11.31 -4.69
CA ARG A 110 -6.82 12.76 -4.78
C ARG A 110 -5.75 13.15 -5.81
N GLY A 111 -5.65 12.40 -6.92
CA GLY A 111 -4.69 12.66 -7.99
C GLY A 111 -3.27 12.14 -7.73
N GLU A 112 -3.11 11.23 -6.77
CA GLU A 112 -1.86 10.50 -6.53
C GLU A 112 -2.07 9.00 -6.77
N ILE A 113 -1.14 8.36 -7.47
CA ILE A 113 -1.13 6.92 -7.70
C ILE A 113 -0.23 6.21 -6.68
N THR A 114 -0.74 5.14 -6.11
CA THR A 114 -0.04 4.27 -5.15
C THR A 114 -0.04 2.84 -5.65
N TYR A 115 1.14 2.23 -5.69
CA TYR A 115 1.32 0.81 -5.97
C TYR A 115 1.61 0.09 -4.67
N TYR A 116 0.78 -0.88 -4.32
CA TYR A 116 1.04 -1.81 -3.22
C TYR A 116 1.94 -2.92 -3.75
N VAL A 117 3.15 -3.04 -3.20
CA VAL A 117 4.21 -3.89 -3.73
C VAL A 117 4.59 -4.93 -2.69
N ARG A 118 4.82 -6.17 -3.11
CA ARG A 118 5.35 -7.20 -2.22
C ARG A 118 6.79 -6.88 -1.81
N PRO A 119 7.17 -7.06 -0.54
CA PRO A 119 8.53 -6.83 -0.06
C PRO A 119 9.61 -7.47 -0.96
N GLU A 120 9.42 -8.72 -1.36
CA GLU A 120 10.40 -9.50 -2.14
C GLU A 120 10.79 -8.84 -3.48
N HIS A 121 9.91 -8.02 -4.04
CA HIS A 121 10.09 -7.40 -5.35
C HIS A 121 10.41 -5.89 -5.27
N LEU A 122 10.42 -5.30 -4.07
CA LEU A 122 10.61 -3.87 -3.87
C LEU A 122 11.91 -3.37 -4.51
N VAL A 123 13.04 -4.01 -4.21
CA VAL A 123 14.36 -3.56 -4.69
C VAL A 123 14.44 -3.62 -6.21
N ALA A 124 13.99 -4.72 -6.81
CA ALA A 124 13.98 -4.90 -8.26
C ALA A 124 13.07 -3.87 -8.96
N LEU A 125 11.89 -3.60 -8.40
CA LEU A 125 10.99 -2.59 -8.93
C LEU A 125 11.58 -1.18 -8.80
N CYS A 126 12.21 -0.85 -7.67
CA CYS A 126 12.90 0.43 -7.47
C CYS A 126 14.05 0.63 -8.48
N GLN A 127 14.85 -0.41 -8.75
CA GLN A 127 15.92 -0.38 -9.75
C GLN A 127 15.35 -0.14 -11.15
N LEU A 128 14.30 -0.89 -11.51
CA LEU A 128 13.59 -0.75 -12.78
C LEU A 128 13.04 0.68 -12.98
N LEU A 129 12.34 1.21 -11.97
CA LEU A 129 11.77 2.56 -12.01
C LEU A 129 12.86 3.64 -12.17
N ARG A 130 14.04 3.43 -11.59
CA ARG A 130 15.19 4.34 -11.70
C ARG A 130 15.87 4.27 -13.07
N ASP A 131 16.16 3.05 -13.52
CA ASP A 131 17.09 2.77 -14.62
C ASP A 131 16.40 2.78 -15.99
N ASP A 132 15.09 2.50 -16.05
CA ASP A 132 14.33 2.54 -17.30
C ASP A 132 14.27 3.98 -17.86
N PRO A 133 14.77 4.22 -19.09
CA PRO A 133 14.77 5.54 -19.72
C PRO A 133 13.39 6.16 -19.91
N ALA A 134 12.30 5.37 -19.97
CA ALA A 134 10.93 5.83 -20.11
C ALA A 134 10.27 6.20 -18.76
N LEU A 135 10.79 5.68 -17.65
CA LEU A 135 10.23 5.88 -16.30
C LEU A 135 11.03 6.95 -15.52
N ARG A 136 12.35 6.78 -15.46
CA ARG A 136 13.34 7.68 -14.82
C ARG A 136 12.89 8.28 -13.49
N PHE A 137 12.71 7.46 -12.47
CA PHE A 137 12.55 7.96 -11.10
C PHE A 137 13.92 8.15 -10.48
N GLU A 138 14.50 9.35 -10.61
CA GLU A 138 15.87 9.60 -10.16
C GLU A 138 15.95 9.85 -8.65
N MET A 139 14.82 10.22 -8.02
CA MET A 139 14.80 10.70 -6.64
C MET A 139 13.81 9.90 -5.77
N CYS A 140 14.32 9.31 -4.69
CA CYS A 140 13.50 8.90 -3.55
C CYS A 140 13.38 10.08 -2.58
N THR A 141 12.20 10.67 -2.53
CA THR A 141 11.93 11.91 -1.78
C THR A 141 11.69 11.62 -0.30
N SER A 142 11.01 10.52 0.02
CA SER A 142 10.61 10.18 1.39
C SER A 142 10.40 8.68 1.52
N VAL A 143 10.85 8.10 2.63
CA VAL A 143 10.49 6.79 3.16
C VAL A 143 9.84 7.03 4.52
N SER A 144 8.68 6.43 4.76
CA SER A 144 7.93 6.66 5.98
C SER A 144 7.23 5.39 6.43
N GLY A 145 7.23 5.12 7.74
CA GLY A 145 6.44 4.05 8.32
C GLY A 145 4.99 4.48 8.56
N VAL A 146 4.06 3.54 8.45
CA VAL A 146 2.65 3.72 8.80
C VAL A 146 2.20 2.53 9.64
N ASP A 147 1.50 2.81 10.75
CA ASP A 147 0.84 1.79 11.58
C ASP A 147 -0.67 1.96 11.50
N TYR A 148 -1.33 1.00 10.84
CA TYR A 148 -2.79 0.93 10.67
C TYR A 148 -3.53 0.42 11.93
N GLY A 149 -2.81 -0.10 12.92
CA GLY A 149 -3.31 -0.55 14.21
C GLY A 149 -3.42 -2.07 14.37
N GLU A 150 -3.56 -2.52 15.62
CA GLU A 150 -3.51 -3.94 16.03
C GLU A 150 -4.56 -4.86 15.38
N ASP A 151 -5.73 -4.32 15.01
CA ASP A 151 -6.82 -5.10 14.44
C ASP A 151 -6.68 -5.34 12.92
N VAL A 152 -5.56 -4.90 12.32
CA VAL A 152 -5.32 -4.95 10.88
C VAL A 152 -4.25 -6.02 10.60
N ALA A 153 -4.56 -6.96 9.69
CA ALA A 153 -3.67 -8.08 9.38
C ALA A 153 -2.28 -7.60 8.88
N GLN A 154 -2.27 -6.61 7.97
CA GLN A 154 -1.06 -5.91 7.54
C GLN A 154 -0.95 -4.59 8.30
N ARG A 155 -0.46 -4.69 9.52
CA ARG A 155 -0.45 -3.56 10.46
C ARG A 155 0.54 -2.47 10.07
N ILE A 156 1.77 -2.85 9.74
CA ILE A 156 2.90 -1.93 9.54
C ILE A 156 3.28 -1.88 8.07
N HIS A 157 3.36 -0.66 7.52
CA HIS A 157 3.68 -0.41 6.12
C HIS A 157 4.89 0.51 6.01
N SER A 158 5.73 0.28 5.00
CA SER A 158 6.78 1.20 4.56
C SER A 158 6.34 1.87 3.27
N VAL A 159 6.27 3.19 3.27
CA VAL A 159 5.77 4.02 2.17
C VAL A 159 6.92 4.79 1.54
N TYR A 160 7.14 4.60 0.25
CA TYR A 160 8.18 5.25 -0.53
C TYR A 160 7.56 6.25 -1.50
N HIS A 161 8.08 7.47 -1.49
CA HIS A 161 7.73 8.51 -2.43
C HIS A 161 8.82 8.68 -3.47
N LEU A 162 8.53 8.34 -4.71
CA LEU A 162 9.47 8.46 -5.82
C LEU A 162 9.07 9.64 -6.71
N THR A 163 10.07 10.40 -7.15
CA THR A 163 9.90 11.54 -8.05
C THR A 163 10.79 11.38 -9.27
N SER A 164 10.18 11.49 -10.45
CA SER A 164 10.88 11.68 -11.71
C SER A 164 11.00 13.17 -12.00
N MET A 165 12.22 13.67 -12.03
CA MET A 165 12.52 15.04 -12.43
C MET A 165 12.47 15.21 -13.94
N THR A 166 12.87 14.18 -14.70
CA THR A 166 12.80 14.18 -16.17
C THR A 166 11.35 14.37 -16.65
N TYR A 167 10.42 13.58 -16.09
CA TYR A 167 9.02 13.58 -16.51
C TYR A 167 8.09 14.43 -15.62
N ARG A 168 8.61 15.00 -14.53
CA ARG A 168 7.85 15.75 -13.50
C ARG A 168 6.68 14.93 -12.93
N ARG A 169 6.94 13.65 -12.68
CA ARG A 169 5.96 12.68 -12.18
C ARG A 169 6.28 12.30 -10.75
N ARG A 170 5.25 11.99 -9.95
CA ARG A 170 5.38 11.48 -8.59
C ARG A 170 4.50 10.26 -8.43
N ILE A 171 5.03 9.25 -7.78
CA ILE A 171 4.31 8.01 -7.45
C ILE A 171 4.63 7.62 -6.01
N ARG A 172 3.75 6.80 -5.44
CA ARG A 172 3.94 6.18 -4.14
C ARG A 172 4.06 4.66 -4.32
N LEU A 173 5.06 4.08 -3.68
CA LEU A 173 5.11 2.64 -3.46
C LEU A 173 4.78 2.39 -2.00
N GLU A 174 3.93 1.42 -1.73
CA GLU A 174 3.57 1.06 -0.37
C GLU A 174 3.80 -0.44 -0.19
N VAL A 175 4.54 -0.78 0.85
CA VAL A 175 4.95 -2.15 1.13
C VAL A 175 4.42 -2.54 2.50
N ALA A 176 3.47 -3.46 2.50
CA ALA A 176 3.05 -4.12 3.72
C ALA A 176 4.21 -4.96 4.24
N CYS A 177 4.64 -4.67 5.46
CA CYS A 177 5.69 -5.43 6.11
C CYS A 177 5.04 -6.51 6.96
N ASP A 178 5.52 -7.75 6.84
CA ASP A 178 4.96 -8.87 7.59
C ASP A 178 5.12 -8.60 9.09
N TRP A 179 3.99 -8.36 9.75
CA TRP A 179 3.93 -8.15 11.19
C TRP A 179 3.43 -9.42 11.85
N SER A 180 4.26 -9.99 12.71
CA SER A 180 3.92 -11.16 13.51
C SER A 180 4.30 -10.91 14.95
N ALA A 181 3.33 -11.05 15.85
CA ALA A 181 3.59 -10.98 17.29
C ALA A 181 4.50 -12.14 17.75
N GLN A 182 4.59 -13.22 16.95
CA GLN A 182 5.45 -14.38 17.22
C GLN A 182 6.92 -14.08 16.89
N ASP A 183 7.17 -13.19 15.93
CA ASP A 183 8.52 -12.75 15.51
C ASP A 183 8.99 -11.52 16.32
N GLY A 184 8.49 -11.37 17.55
CA GLY A 184 8.84 -10.27 18.45
C GLY A 184 8.26 -8.91 18.04
N GLY A 185 7.39 -8.84 17.03
CA GLY A 185 6.81 -7.59 16.56
C GLY A 185 7.80 -6.71 15.81
N HIS A 186 8.77 -7.31 15.13
CA HIS A 186 9.74 -6.62 14.28
C HIS A 186 9.43 -6.88 12.79
N PRO A 187 8.69 -5.99 12.12
CA PRO A 187 8.39 -6.16 10.69
C PRO A 187 9.65 -5.99 9.84
N HIS A 188 9.84 -6.86 8.85
CA HIS A 188 10.97 -6.82 7.92
C HIS A 188 10.58 -6.22 6.57
N CYS A 189 11.50 -5.46 5.97
CA CYS A 189 11.36 -4.88 4.63
C CYS A 189 12.75 -4.81 3.96
N PRO A 190 12.92 -5.11 2.67
CA PRO A 190 14.21 -4.91 2.00
C PRO A 190 14.61 -3.43 1.92
N SER A 191 15.87 -3.12 2.22
CA SER A 191 16.43 -1.78 2.07
C SER A 191 16.56 -1.37 0.61
N VAL A 192 16.22 -0.12 0.29
CA VAL A 192 16.42 0.46 -1.04
C VAL A 192 17.65 1.37 -1.12
N VAL A 193 18.47 1.44 -0.07
CA VAL A 193 19.67 2.29 -0.01
C VAL A 193 20.65 2.02 -1.15
N ALA A 194 20.80 0.76 -1.57
CA ALA A 194 21.64 0.39 -2.71
C ALA A 194 21.15 0.99 -4.05
N VAL A 195 19.86 1.32 -4.13
CA VAL A 195 19.22 1.95 -5.30
C VAL A 195 19.18 3.47 -5.15
N TYR A 196 18.72 3.93 -3.98
CA TYR A 196 18.56 5.33 -3.62
C TYR A 196 19.32 5.60 -2.31
N PRO A 197 20.57 6.09 -2.38
CA PRO A 197 21.35 6.40 -1.18
C PRO A 197 20.69 7.44 -0.26
N THR A 198 19.74 8.23 -0.77
CA THR A 198 18.96 9.19 0.01
C THR A 198 18.03 8.52 1.04
N ALA A 199 17.72 7.24 0.88
CA ALA A 199 16.84 6.48 1.77
C ALA A 199 17.48 6.12 3.12
N ASP A 200 18.82 6.20 3.26
CA ASP A 200 19.55 5.76 4.47
C ASP A 200 18.94 6.31 5.77
N TRP A 201 18.89 7.65 5.88
CA TRP A 201 18.36 8.30 7.07
C TRP A 201 16.87 8.05 7.29
N GLN A 202 16.10 7.90 6.22
CA GLN A 202 14.65 7.74 6.27
C GLN A 202 14.25 6.32 6.68
N GLU A 203 15.00 5.31 6.21
CA GLU A 203 14.88 3.93 6.67
C GLU A 203 15.29 3.81 8.14
N ARG A 204 16.34 4.50 8.58
CA ARG A 204 16.71 4.55 10.01
C ARG A 204 15.66 5.25 10.88
N GLU A 205 15.07 6.34 10.40
CA GLU A 205 13.94 7.00 11.09
C GLU A 205 12.73 6.06 11.22
N ALA A 206 12.37 5.36 10.14
CA ALA A 206 11.27 4.39 10.16
C ALA A 206 11.55 3.21 11.09
N TRP A 207 12.81 2.76 11.19
CA TRP A 207 13.22 1.78 12.18
C TRP A 207 13.12 2.33 13.61
N ASP A 208 13.60 3.53 13.89
CA ASP A 208 13.59 4.12 15.23
C ASP A 208 12.15 4.39 15.74
N MET A 209 11.25 4.78 14.84
CA MET A 209 9.88 5.17 15.17
C MET A 209 8.85 4.05 15.08
N PHE A 210 9.00 3.12 14.13
CA PHE A 210 8.06 2.02 13.87
C PHE A 210 8.68 0.63 14.01
N GLY A 211 9.99 0.52 14.20
CA GLY A 211 10.69 -0.77 14.36
C GLY A 211 10.72 -1.64 13.11
N ILE A 212 10.62 -1.03 11.92
CA ILE A 212 10.77 -1.73 10.64
C ILE A 212 12.24 -2.04 10.41
N ILE A 213 12.59 -3.32 10.34
CA ILE A 213 13.94 -3.78 10.06
C ILE A 213 14.16 -3.76 8.54
N TYR A 214 15.09 -2.91 8.11
CA TYR A 214 15.47 -2.81 6.70
C TYR A 214 16.62 -3.76 6.36
N ASP A 215 16.29 -4.90 5.74
CA ASP A 215 17.26 -5.94 5.40
C ASP A 215 18.23 -5.44 4.31
N GLY A 216 19.54 -5.53 4.59
CA GLY A 216 20.58 -5.03 3.70
C GLY A 216 20.96 -3.55 3.91
N HIS A 217 20.37 -2.86 4.89
CA HIS A 217 20.74 -1.49 5.24
C HIS A 217 22.18 -1.44 5.83
N PRO A 218 23.05 -0.49 5.42
CA PRO A 218 24.45 -0.46 5.84
C PRO A 218 24.67 -0.21 7.34
N ALA A 219 23.83 0.62 7.98
CA ALA A 219 23.97 0.98 9.39
C ALA A 219 22.62 1.30 10.05
N LEU A 220 21.79 0.28 10.30
CA LEU A 220 20.49 0.46 10.92
C LEU A 220 20.65 0.71 12.44
N THR A 221 20.59 1.98 12.84
CA THR A 221 20.82 2.46 14.22
C THR A 221 19.92 3.64 14.53
N ARG A 222 19.69 3.93 15.82
CA ARG A 222 18.76 5.00 16.26
C ARG A 222 19.27 6.35 15.78
N ILE A 223 18.35 7.28 15.50
CA ILE A 223 18.70 8.62 15.01
C ILE A 223 17.95 9.71 15.77
N LEU A 224 16.70 9.45 16.15
CA LEU A 224 15.81 10.40 16.81
C LEU A 224 15.73 10.13 18.30
N MET A 225 15.66 8.86 18.71
CA MET A 225 15.62 8.48 20.11
C MET A 225 17.02 8.22 20.67
N PRO A 226 17.23 8.42 21.99
CA PRO A 226 18.43 7.97 22.68
C PRO A 226 18.72 6.49 22.45
N ASP A 227 20.00 6.10 22.48
CA ASP A 227 20.45 4.73 22.22
C ASP A 227 19.85 3.69 23.18
N ASP A 228 19.52 4.10 24.41
CA ASP A 228 18.94 3.29 25.48
C ASP A 228 17.41 3.27 25.49
N TRP A 229 16.77 3.89 24.50
CA TRP A 229 15.32 3.94 24.42
C TRP A 229 14.71 2.55 24.22
N ASP A 230 13.63 2.26 24.95
CA ASP A 230 12.85 1.04 24.81
C ASP A 230 11.55 1.29 24.03
N GLY A 231 11.29 0.43 23.04
CA GLY A 231 10.12 0.54 22.15
C GLY A 231 10.25 1.53 20.99
N PHE A 232 9.09 1.77 20.35
CA PHE A 232 8.93 2.46 19.07
C PHE A 232 7.78 3.48 19.16
N PRO A 233 8.08 4.78 19.37
CA PRO A 233 7.08 5.77 19.79
C PRO A 233 5.89 6.02 18.86
N GLN A 234 6.02 5.80 17.54
CA GLN A 234 4.94 6.09 16.59
C GLN A 234 3.99 4.91 16.36
N ARG A 235 4.26 3.75 16.97
CA ARG A 235 3.32 2.63 16.93
C ARG A 235 2.07 2.93 17.75
N LYS A 236 0.92 2.41 17.32
CA LYS A 236 -0.38 2.64 17.96
C LYS A 236 -0.58 1.91 19.28
N ASP A 237 0.21 0.89 19.55
CA ASP A 237 0.30 0.16 20.82
C ASP A 237 1.22 0.85 21.84
N TYR A 238 2.03 1.81 21.40
CA TYR A 238 2.92 2.55 22.29
C TYR A 238 2.10 3.46 23.22
N PRO A 239 2.27 3.36 24.55
CA PRO A 239 1.45 4.13 25.48
C PRO A 239 1.72 5.63 25.32
N LEU A 240 0.64 6.40 25.21
CA LEU A 240 0.67 7.86 25.22
C LEU A 240 0.85 8.36 26.67
N GLY A 241 1.89 7.87 27.33
CA GLY A 241 2.16 8.07 28.74
C GLY A 241 3.65 8.27 28.97
N GLY A 242 4.02 9.51 29.33
CA GLY A 242 5.41 9.96 29.36
C GLY A 242 6.33 9.10 30.21
N ILE A 243 7.55 8.90 29.70
CA ILE A 243 8.69 8.28 30.38
C ILE A 243 8.74 8.78 31.84
N PRO A 244 9.08 7.92 32.82
CA PRO A 244 9.49 8.42 34.11
C PRO A 244 10.68 9.36 33.93
N VAL A 245 10.43 10.67 34.04
CA VAL A 245 11.50 11.64 34.11
C VAL A 245 12.11 11.46 35.48
N GLU A 246 13.30 10.85 35.53
CA GLU A 246 14.11 10.83 36.73
C GLU A 246 14.53 12.27 37.05
N TYR A 247 13.77 12.95 37.92
CA TYR A 247 14.30 14.09 38.63
C TYR A 247 15.16 13.55 39.78
N LYS A 248 16.31 14.20 40.05
CA LYS A 248 17.10 13.86 41.24
C LYS A 248 16.21 13.92 42.49
N GLY A 249 15.87 12.75 43.04
CA GLY A 249 15.06 12.61 44.25
C GLY A 249 13.55 12.41 44.05
N ALA A 250 13.03 12.28 42.82
CA ALA A 250 11.64 11.91 42.56
C ALA A 250 11.45 11.19 41.23
N GLU A 251 10.75 10.05 41.25
CA GLU A 251 10.32 9.30 40.08
C GLU A 251 8.82 9.51 39.90
N ILE A 252 8.40 9.99 38.72
CA ILE A 252 6.99 10.17 38.38
C ILE A 252 6.61 9.05 37.41
N PRO A 253 5.81 8.05 37.81
CA PRO A 253 5.46 6.95 36.93
C PRO A 253 4.63 7.43 35.72
N PRO A 254 4.77 6.74 34.58
CA PRO A 254 3.99 7.03 33.39
C PRO A 254 2.48 6.84 33.67
N PRO A 255 1.58 7.60 33.01
CA PRO A 255 0.13 7.59 33.25
C PRO A 255 -0.54 6.21 33.32
N ASP A 256 -0.05 5.23 32.55
CA ASP A 256 -0.48 3.83 32.52
C ASP A 256 -0.14 3.06 33.80
N GLN A 257 0.90 3.49 34.52
CA GLN A 257 1.35 2.88 35.79
C GLN A 257 0.89 3.67 37.03
N ARG A 258 0.17 4.78 36.84
CA ARG A 258 -0.35 5.57 37.97
C ARG A 258 -1.52 4.84 38.63
N ARG A 259 -1.63 4.95 39.96
CA ARG A 259 -2.80 4.47 40.71
C ARG A 259 -4.07 5.13 40.16
N ALA A 260 -4.92 4.34 39.52
CA ALA A 260 -6.29 4.72 39.21
C ALA A 260 -7.13 4.59 40.49
N TYR A 261 -7.84 5.66 40.86
CA TYR A 261 -8.90 5.58 41.87
C TYR A 261 -10.20 5.24 41.13
N SER A 262 -10.70 4.02 41.35
CA SER A 262 -12.03 3.58 40.92
C SER A 262 -13.12 4.15 41.82
#